data_AF-A0AAV3IDZ3-F1
#
_entry.id   AF-A0AAV3IDZ3-F1
#
_cell.length_a   1.000
_cell.length_b   1.000
_cell.length_c   1.000
_cell.angle_alpha   90.00
_cell.angle_beta   90.00
_cell.angle_gamma   90.00
#
_symmetry.space_group_name_H-M   'P 1'
#
loop_
_entity.id
_entity.type
_entity.pdbx_description
1 polymer ?
#
loop_
_entity_poly.entity_id
_entity_poly.type
_entity_poly.pdbx_seq_one_letter_code
_entity_poly.pdbx_strand_id
1 'polypeptide(L)'
;MTEIENSEKHYSFEYRDIFDRSKKVKDFVNKHRNLIEQHFNKYQELLSQSEIFKHMNSGDFGTNHADDLKKALENNRFFKANHSLKIAREEITNYQKLSDIFENEKNRILNNEELKESFDKIEKVINANKELKAFKDAISKDNTLLTELLDYDSFREKVLFSYLKQVIQNVKSLVNLYREKKPKIEEIIKQANKDQKEWESVIEIFNQRFLVPFKVELQNQKDILLNKDTAQFRFIFSDDNQDMNVQKEDLQKHLSGGEKRALYILQILFEIEARKRSDEVQLLVFDDISDSFDYRNKYAIIEYLKDLQECRQFKLLVMTHNFDFYRTLASRLDIPREQIKMIRKNDAREIIFENGGYLKSFIKWIRDSEKDKDFFTLIPFVRNLIEYTSSQADKDSNYITLTNCLHMKKDTKNIQIQDISEIFDSVFGKERKNKKIEEDNSKLYFQAIYDIAEEIYNDKDCNHIELQNKIILSMAIRLKAEEWMLNKLNQEFKSEKNQTRELYDATKKELSDDEKRVIQKVLIITPENIHINSFMFEPILDISLDHLYACLEKVKI
;
A
#
# COMPACT_ATOMS: atom_id res chain seq x y z
N MET A 1 23.91 -24.27 -28.38
CA MET A 1 23.70 -25.70 -28.74
C MET A 1 24.84 -26.21 -29.60
N THR A 2 25.08 -25.61 -30.77
CA THR A 2 26.20 -25.98 -31.65
C THR A 2 27.56 -25.98 -30.94
N GLU A 3 27.84 -24.99 -30.11
CA GLU A 3 29.10 -24.91 -29.33
C GLU A 3 29.23 -26.02 -28.27
N ILE A 4 28.11 -26.43 -27.66
CA ILE A 4 28.07 -27.54 -26.68
C ILE A 4 28.29 -28.87 -27.42
N GLU A 5 27.67 -29.04 -28.59
CA GLU A 5 27.85 -30.25 -29.40
C GLU A 5 29.29 -30.39 -29.91
N ASN A 6 29.90 -29.27 -30.28
CA ASN A 6 31.29 -29.19 -30.75
C ASN A 6 32.34 -29.15 -29.62
N SER A 7 31.94 -29.22 -28.35
CA SER A 7 32.89 -29.26 -27.24
C SER A 7 33.64 -30.61 -27.22
N GLU A 8 34.91 -30.63 -27.60
CA GLU A 8 35.68 -31.89 -27.76
C GLU A 8 36.37 -32.34 -26.47
N LYS A 9 36.84 -31.39 -25.66
CA LYS A 9 37.60 -31.67 -24.43
C LYS A 9 36.69 -32.04 -23.25
N HIS A 10 37.05 -33.09 -22.52
CA HIS A 10 36.40 -33.48 -21.26
C HIS A 10 37.26 -33.06 -20.06
N TYR A 11 36.75 -32.18 -19.22
CA TYR A 11 37.41 -31.77 -17.97
C TYR A 11 36.89 -32.57 -16.78
N SER A 12 37.79 -33.09 -15.93
CA SER A 12 37.45 -33.96 -14.79
C SER A 12 37.57 -33.30 -13.41
N PHE A 13 38.07 -32.06 -13.32
CA PHE A 13 38.07 -31.27 -12.07
C PHE A 13 36.67 -30.74 -11.74
N GLU A 14 36.41 -30.31 -10.50
CA GLU A 14 35.12 -29.66 -10.17
C GLU A 14 35.14 -28.19 -10.59
N TYR A 15 34.05 -27.70 -11.20
CA TYR A 15 33.97 -26.32 -11.70
C TYR A 15 34.50 -25.26 -10.71
N ARG A 16 34.18 -25.42 -9.43
CA ARG A 16 34.52 -24.46 -8.37
C ARG A 16 35.99 -24.48 -7.97
N ASP A 17 36.73 -25.53 -8.32
CA ASP A 17 38.16 -25.65 -8.02
C ASP A 17 38.97 -24.59 -8.79
N ILE A 18 38.49 -24.20 -9.98
CA ILE A 18 39.15 -23.19 -10.84
C ILE A 18 38.29 -21.92 -11.00
N PHE A 19 36.96 -22.05 -11.03
CA PHE A 19 36.03 -20.94 -11.19
C PHE A 19 35.28 -20.64 -9.89
N ASP A 20 36.04 -20.17 -8.91
CA ASP A 20 35.56 -19.93 -7.55
C ASP A 20 34.62 -18.70 -7.46
N ARG A 21 33.64 -18.76 -6.55
CA ARG A 21 32.65 -17.68 -6.37
C ARG A 21 33.30 -16.37 -5.89
N SER A 22 34.39 -16.47 -5.13
CA SER A 22 35.16 -15.35 -4.58
C SER A 22 36.15 -14.73 -5.57
N LYS A 23 36.26 -15.26 -6.80
CA LYS A 23 37.16 -14.82 -7.87
C LYS A 23 38.66 -14.85 -7.51
N LYS A 24 39.06 -15.61 -6.49
CA LYS A 24 40.45 -15.70 -6.00
C LYS A 24 41.39 -16.31 -7.03
N VAL A 25 40.93 -17.29 -7.81
CA VAL A 25 41.73 -17.88 -8.89
C VAL A 25 41.89 -16.87 -10.02
N LYS A 26 40.84 -16.11 -10.37
CA LYS A 26 40.92 -15.03 -11.37
C LYS A 26 41.91 -13.93 -10.94
N ASP A 27 41.86 -13.53 -9.67
CA ASP A 27 42.80 -12.55 -9.12
C ASP A 27 44.24 -13.07 -9.13
N PHE A 28 44.45 -14.35 -8.81
CA PHE A 28 45.75 -15.01 -8.89
C PHE A 28 46.28 -15.00 -10.33
N VAL A 29 45.48 -15.42 -11.30
CA VAL A 29 45.85 -15.46 -12.73
C VAL A 29 46.22 -14.06 -13.22
N ASN A 30 45.44 -13.04 -12.87
CA ASN A 30 45.73 -11.66 -13.27
C ASN A 30 47.02 -11.12 -12.63
N LYS A 31 47.23 -11.38 -11.34
CA LYS A 31 48.39 -10.91 -10.59
C LYS A 31 49.69 -11.61 -11.01
N HIS A 32 49.60 -12.88 -11.39
CA HIS A 32 50.75 -13.73 -11.72
C HIS A 32 50.81 -14.11 -13.21
N ARG A 33 50.14 -13.33 -14.07
CA ARG A 33 50.05 -13.58 -15.52
C ARG A 33 51.40 -13.83 -16.17
N ASN A 34 52.41 -13.03 -15.83
CA ASN A 34 53.77 -13.18 -16.37
C ASN A 34 54.40 -14.55 -16.06
N LEU A 35 54.14 -15.12 -14.87
CA LEU A 35 54.65 -16.45 -14.51
C LEU A 35 53.94 -17.55 -15.31
N ILE A 36 52.62 -17.40 -15.51
CA ILE A 36 51.82 -18.33 -16.31
C ILE A 36 52.22 -18.24 -17.78
N GLU A 37 52.48 -17.04 -18.31
CA GLU A 37 52.97 -16.83 -19.68
C GLU A 37 54.38 -17.41 -19.89
N GLN A 38 55.27 -17.28 -18.91
CA GLN A 38 56.59 -17.93 -18.95
C GLN A 38 56.47 -19.45 -19.01
N HIS A 39 55.61 -20.04 -18.17
CA HIS A 39 55.33 -21.48 -18.18
C HIS A 39 54.71 -21.91 -19.52
N PHE A 40 53.75 -21.14 -20.05
CA PHE A 40 53.12 -21.36 -21.34
C PHE A 40 54.14 -21.33 -22.49
N ASN A 41 54.96 -20.30 -22.56
CA ASN A 41 55.97 -20.15 -23.62
C ASN A 41 56.99 -21.27 -23.59
N LYS A 42 57.43 -21.71 -22.39
CA LYS A 42 58.34 -22.85 -22.26
C LYS A 42 57.67 -24.15 -22.69
N TYR A 43 56.41 -24.35 -22.32
CA TYR A 43 55.62 -25.49 -22.77
C TYR A 43 55.49 -25.52 -24.30
N GLN A 44 55.22 -24.38 -24.92
CA GLN A 44 55.16 -24.24 -26.39
C GLN A 44 56.51 -24.47 -27.06
N GLU A 45 57.60 -23.97 -26.48
CA GLU A 45 58.97 -24.22 -26.98
C GLU A 45 59.27 -25.73 -27.01
N LEU A 46 58.99 -26.43 -25.90
CA LEU A 46 59.21 -27.88 -25.81
C LEU A 46 58.30 -28.68 -26.75
N LEU A 47 57.06 -28.23 -26.95
CA LEU A 47 56.17 -28.78 -27.96
C LEU A 47 56.71 -28.57 -29.38
N SER A 48 57.28 -27.41 -29.69
CA SER A 48 57.85 -27.13 -31.02
C SER A 48 59.07 -28.00 -31.35
N GLN A 49 59.79 -28.48 -30.32
CA GLN A 49 60.93 -29.40 -30.43
C GLN A 49 60.49 -30.87 -30.48
N SER A 50 59.19 -31.16 -30.35
CA SER A 50 58.68 -32.52 -30.42
C SER A 50 58.67 -33.02 -31.87
N GLU A 51 59.11 -34.26 -32.08
CA GLU A 51 58.95 -34.91 -33.39
C GLU A 51 57.52 -35.46 -33.60
N ILE A 52 56.75 -35.56 -32.51
CA ILE A 52 55.42 -36.17 -32.45
C ILE A 52 54.34 -35.09 -32.38
N PHE A 53 54.47 -34.13 -31.46
CA PHE A 53 53.58 -32.97 -31.38
C PHE A 53 54.11 -31.86 -32.28
N LYS A 54 53.23 -31.20 -33.04
CA LYS A 54 53.64 -30.15 -33.97
C LYS A 54 52.68 -28.99 -33.97
N HIS A 55 53.22 -27.79 -33.86
CA HIS A 55 52.52 -26.57 -34.19
C HIS A 55 52.58 -26.36 -35.71
N MET A 56 51.43 -26.21 -36.37
CA MET A 56 51.34 -25.99 -37.82
C MET A 56 50.50 -24.74 -38.10
N ASN A 57 50.71 -24.11 -39.26
CA ASN A 57 49.92 -22.92 -39.65
C ASN A 57 48.40 -23.20 -39.77
N SER A 58 48.01 -24.48 -39.85
CA SER A 58 46.62 -24.96 -39.90
C SER A 58 46.06 -25.42 -38.55
N GLY A 59 46.79 -25.21 -37.45
CA GLY A 59 46.43 -25.66 -36.10
C GLY A 59 47.43 -26.66 -35.51
N ASP A 60 47.32 -26.89 -34.21
CA ASP A 60 48.31 -27.66 -33.45
C ASP A 60 47.92 -29.13 -33.34
N PHE A 61 48.86 -30.04 -33.60
CA PHE A 61 48.75 -31.43 -33.16
C PHE A 61 49.46 -31.58 -31.81
N GLY A 62 48.75 -31.21 -30.74
CA GLY A 62 49.20 -31.31 -29.34
C GLY A 62 48.71 -32.57 -28.62
N THR A 63 48.97 -32.64 -27.30
CA THR A 63 48.63 -33.77 -26.41
C THR A 63 47.14 -34.16 -26.45
N ASN A 64 46.25 -33.17 -26.50
CA ASN A 64 44.80 -33.41 -26.55
C ASN A 64 44.36 -34.09 -27.86
N HIS A 65 44.88 -33.64 -29.01
CA HIS A 65 44.57 -34.23 -30.31
C HIS A 65 45.10 -35.67 -30.43
N ALA A 66 46.23 -35.95 -29.78
CA ALA A 66 46.78 -37.29 -29.68
C ALA A 66 45.88 -38.23 -28.85
N ASP A 67 45.28 -37.74 -27.76
CA ASP A 67 44.32 -38.51 -26.97
C ASP A 67 43.00 -38.77 -27.72
N ASP A 68 42.52 -37.79 -28.50
CA ASP A 68 41.34 -37.97 -29.34
C ASP A 68 41.60 -38.95 -30.49
N LEU A 69 42.79 -38.90 -31.10
CA LEU A 69 43.22 -39.87 -32.09
C LEU A 69 43.30 -41.28 -31.49
N LYS A 70 43.86 -41.43 -30.27
CA LYS A 70 43.89 -42.72 -29.54
C LYS A 70 42.47 -43.29 -29.40
N LYS A 71 41.54 -42.50 -28.86
CA LYS A 71 40.14 -42.92 -28.66
C LYS A 71 39.44 -43.27 -29.98
N ALA A 72 39.64 -42.48 -31.03
CA ALA A 72 39.03 -42.71 -32.32
C ALA A 72 39.52 -44.03 -32.95
N LEU A 73 40.83 -44.30 -32.89
CA LEU A 73 41.42 -45.52 -33.45
C LEU A 73 41.06 -46.76 -32.62
N GLU A 74 40.93 -46.63 -31.30
CA GLU A 74 40.47 -47.70 -30.40
C GLU A 74 39.01 -48.07 -30.65
N ASN A 75 38.10 -47.09 -30.64
CA ASN A 75 36.65 -47.30 -30.78
C ASN A 75 36.27 -47.88 -32.14
N ASN A 76 37.00 -47.51 -33.20
CA ASN A 76 36.72 -47.95 -34.57
C ASN A 76 37.46 -49.24 -34.96
N ARG A 77 38.10 -49.94 -34.00
CA ARG A 77 38.79 -51.23 -34.23
C ARG A 77 39.86 -51.15 -35.33
N PHE A 78 40.45 -49.98 -35.54
CA PHE A 78 41.35 -49.69 -36.67
C PHE A 78 42.53 -50.67 -36.74
N PHE A 79 43.25 -50.87 -35.64
CA PHE A 79 44.38 -51.81 -35.56
C PHE A 79 43.92 -53.28 -35.59
N LYS A 80 42.70 -53.60 -35.13
CA LYS A 80 42.15 -54.96 -35.22
C LYS A 80 41.83 -55.39 -36.65
N ALA A 81 41.69 -54.42 -37.58
CA ALA A 81 41.51 -54.65 -39.00
C ALA A 81 42.84 -54.76 -39.78
N ASN A 82 43.99 -54.88 -39.10
CA ASN A 82 45.33 -54.96 -39.68
C ASN A 82 45.79 -53.69 -40.43
N HIS A 83 45.26 -52.52 -40.09
CA HIS A 83 45.78 -51.24 -40.57
C HIS A 83 46.97 -50.76 -39.73
N SER A 84 47.87 -49.98 -40.34
CA SER A 84 49.00 -49.34 -39.67
C SER A 84 49.00 -47.82 -39.87
N LEU A 85 49.64 -47.11 -38.93
CA LEU A 85 49.83 -45.66 -38.96
C LEU A 85 51.33 -45.36 -38.87
N LYS A 86 51.80 -44.30 -39.53
CA LYS A 86 53.19 -43.85 -39.42
C LYS A 86 53.26 -42.53 -38.64
N ILE A 87 53.90 -42.54 -37.48
CA ILE A 87 54.14 -41.35 -36.64
C ILE A 87 55.64 -41.18 -36.43
N ALA A 88 56.18 -39.96 -36.60
CA ALA A 88 57.60 -39.66 -36.39
C ALA A 88 58.56 -40.67 -37.07
N ARG A 89 58.17 -41.15 -38.26
CA ARG A 89 58.87 -42.17 -39.08
C ARG A 89 58.79 -43.62 -38.58
N GLU A 90 58.18 -43.87 -37.44
CA GLU A 90 57.88 -45.22 -36.95
C GLU A 90 56.53 -45.75 -37.43
N GLU A 91 56.50 -47.02 -37.81
CA GLU A 91 55.24 -47.72 -38.11
C GLU A 91 54.62 -48.29 -36.83
N ILE A 92 53.34 -48.00 -36.65
CA ILE A 92 52.52 -48.37 -35.51
C ILE A 92 51.41 -49.30 -35.99
N THR A 93 51.41 -50.52 -35.46
CA THR A 93 50.49 -51.60 -35.85
C THR A 93 49.51 -51.99 -34.75
N ASN A 94 49.64 -51.41 -33.55
CA ASN A 94 48.76 -51.70 -32.42
C ASN A 94 48.56 -50.48 -31.50
N TYR A 95 47.46 -50.51 -30.74
CA TYR A 95 47.06 -49.43 -29.84
C TYR A 95 48.07 -49.18 -28.70
N GLN A 96 48.65 -50.24 -28.13
CA GLN A 96 49.59 -50.10 -27.01
C GLN A 96 50.81 -49.28 -27.43
N LYS A 97 51.39 -49.60 -28.58
CA LYS A 97 52.53 -48.86 -29.14
C LYS A 97 52.18 -47.40 -29.46
N LEU A 98 50.97 -47.13 -29.97
CA LEU A 98 50.48 -45.75 -30.16
C LEU A 98 50.40 -44.99 -28.83
N SER A 99 49.82 -45.62 -27.81
CA SER A 99 49.68 -45.04 -26.48
C SER A 99 51.04 -44.76 -25.86
N ASP A 100 51.97 -45.72 -25.93
CA ASP A 100 53.31 -45.59 -25.36
C ASP A 100 54.08 -44.43 -26.00
N ILE A 101 54.01 -44.27 -27.33
CA ILE A 101 54.66 -43.16 -28.05
C ILE A 101 54.15 -41.80 -27.57
N PHE A 102 52.83 -41.64 -27.45
CA PHE A 102 52.23 -40.39 -27.01
C PHE A 102 52.48 -40.11 -25.53
N GLU A 103 52.36 -41.11 -24.65
CA GLU A 103 52.62 -40.94 -23.22
C GLU A 103 54.10 -40.70 -22.92
N ASN A 104 55.02 -41.38 -23.62
CA ASN A 104 56.46 -41.16 -23.45
C ASN A 104 56.86 -39.75 -23.85
N GLU A 105 56.33 -39.24 -24.96
CA GLU A 105 56.63 -37.88 -25.40
C GLU A 105 55.99 -36.83 -24.48
N LYS A 106 54.75 -37.05 -24.05
CA LYS A 106 54.08 -36.21 -23.04
C LYS A 106 54.89 -36.17 -21.75
N ASN A 107 55.37 -37.33 -21.28
CA ASN A 107 56.23 -37.43 -20.11
C ASN A 107 57.59 -36.78 -20.33
N ARG A 108 58.18 -36.84 -21.52
CA ARG A 108 59.44 -36.15 -21.85
C ARG A 108 59.29 -34.63 -21.70
N ILE A 109 58.19 -34.07 -22.19
CA ILE A 109 57.90 -32.64 -22.11
C ILE A 109 57.60 -32.24 -20.65
N LEU A 110 56.71 -32.98 -19.97
CA LEU A 110 56.32 -32.66 -18.59
C LEU A 110 57.43 -32.90 -17.56
N ASN A 111 58.40 -33.78 -17.85
CA ASN A 111 59.56 -34.03 -16.98
C ASN A 111 60.77 -33.16 -17.25
N ASN A 112 60.71 -32.23 -18.22
CA ASN A 112 61.78 -31.27 -18.46
C ASN A 112 62.06 -30.43 -17.20
N GLU A 113 63.33 -30.31 -16.81
CA GLU A 113 63.74 -29.64 -15.56
C GLU A 113 63.31 -28.17 -15.53
N GLU A 114 63.48 -27.43 -16.63
CA GLU A 114 63.09 -26.01 -16.71
C GLU A 114 61.56 -25.82 -16.63
N LEU A 115 60.80 -26.73 -17.23
CA LEU A 115 59.33 -26.70 -17.15
C LEU A 115 58.86 -27.00 -15.72
N LYS A 116 59.49 -27.97 -15.04
CA LYS A 116 59.24 -28.27 -13.62
C LYS A 116 59.59 -27.09 -12.72
N GLU A 117 60.75 -26.47 -12.91
CA GLU A 117 61.14 -25.28 -12.15
C GLU A 117 60.16 -24.11 -12.33
N SER A 118 59.63 -23.92 -13.54
CA SER A 118 58.63 -22.90 -13.80
C SER A 118 57.30 -23.19 -13.11
N PHE A 119 56.88 -24.46 -13.05
CA PHE A 119 55.71 -24.90 -12.31
C PHE A 119 55.91 -24.75 -10.79
N ASP A 120 57.07 -25.13 -10.25
CA ASP A 120 57.42 -24.99 -8.84
C ASP A 120 57.37 -23.53 -8.37
N LYS A 121 57.77 -22.58 -9.23
CA LYS A 121 57.63 -21.14 -8.95
C LYS A 121 56.17 -20.73 -8.81
N ILE A 122 55.29 -21.22 -9.68
CA ILE A 122 53.84 -20.97 -9.61
C ILE A 122 53.25 -21.63 -8.36
N GLU A 123 53.62 -22.88 -8.08
CA GLU A 123 53.13 -23.64 -6.93
C GLU A 123 53.51 -22.98 -5.60
N LYS A 124 54.73 -22.43 -5.47
CA LYS A 124 55.15 -21.68 -4.27
C LYS A 124 54.26 -20.47 -3.98
N VAL A 125 53.81 -19.77 -5.02
CA VAL A 125 52.90 -18.62 -4.87
C VAL A 125 51.49 -19.08 -4.49
N ILE A 126 51.02 -20.19 -5.07
CA ILE A 126 49.73 -20.80 -4.73
C ILE A 126 49.72 -21.27 -3.26
N ASN A 127 50.80 -21.91 -2.80
CA ASN A 127 50.95 -22.41 -1.43
C ASN A 127 50.90 -21.30 -0.36
N ALA A 128 51.15 -20.04 -0.73
CA ALA A 128 51.04 -18.91 0.18
C ALA A 128 49.58 -18.57 0.55
N ASN A 129 48.59 -19.04 -0.22
CA ASN A 129 47.17 -18.78 0.03
C ASN A 129 46.37 -20.08 0.22
N LYS A 130 45.87 -20.29 1.45
CA LYS A 130 45.05 -21.46 1.81
C LYS A 130 43.75 -21.58 1.00
N GLU A 131 43.22 -20.48 0.47
CA GLU A 131 41.99 -20.46 -0.35
C GLU A 131 42.22 -21.05 -1.75
N LEU A 132 43.47 -21.14 -2.23
CA LEU A 132 43.81 -21.69 -3.54
C LEU A 132 44.13 -23.19 -3.51
N LYS A 133 43.83 -23.88 -2.41
CA LYS A 133 44.15 -25.31 -2.25
C LYS A 133 43.43 -26.20 -3.27
N ALA A 134 42.14 -25.95 -3.51
CA ALA A 134 41.37 -26.70 -4.51
C ALA A 134 41.90 -26.47 -5.93
N PHE A 135 42.23 -25.21 -6.25
CA PHE A 135 42.89 -24.84 -7.50
C PHE A 135 44.22 -25.56 -7.68
N LYS A 136 45.05 -25.61 -6.62
CA LYS A 136 46.30 -26.36 -6.60
C LYS A 136 46.07 -27.83 -6.95
N ASP A 137 45.16 -28.49 -6.24
CA ASP A 137 44.90 -29.92 -6.41
C ASP A 137 44.39 -30.22 -7.84
N ALA A 138 43.69 -29.29 -8.48
CA ALA A 138 43.27 -29.39 -9.88
C ALA A 138 44.45 -29.26 -10.86
N ILE A 139 45.28 -28.22 -10.73
CA ILE A 139 46.42 -28.01 -11.66
C ILE A 139 47.58 -28.99 -11.43
N SER A 140 47.74 -29.56 -10.23
CA SER A 140 48.78 -30.57 -9.94
C SER A 140 48.43 -31.94 -10.53
N LYS A 141 47.14 -32.21 -10.78
CA LYS A 141 46.70 -33.42 -11.50
C LYS A 141 46.86 -33.26 -13.00
N ASP A 142 46.69 -32.05 -13.51
CA ASP A 142 46.86 -31.72 -14.91
C ASP A 142 47.49 -30.32 -15.07
N ASN A 143 48.82 -30.29 -15.21
CA ASN A 143 49.57 -29.04 -15.34
C ASN A 143 49.21 -28.29 -16.63
N THR A 144 48.62 -28.97 -17.63
CA THR A 144 48.23 -28.32 -18.89
C THR A 144 47.10 -27.31 -18.69
N LEU A 145 46.32 -27.42 -17.61
CA LEU A 145 45.26 -26.46 -17.27
C LEU A 145 45.80 -25.04 -17.09
N LEU A 146 47.06 -24.88 -16.65
CA LEU A 146 47.69 -23.56 -16.53
C LEU A 146 47.78 -22.81 -17.87
N THR A 147 47.92 -23.55 -18.97
CA THR A 147 48.04 -22.96 -20.31
C THR A 147 46.73 -22.34 -20.80
N GLU A 148 45.58 -22.89 -20.40
CA GLU A 148 44.26 -22.36 -20.78
C GLU A 148 43.84 -21.17 -19.91
N LEU A 149 44.46 -20.98 -18.74
CA LEU A 149 44.12 -19.88 -17.81
C LEU A 149 44.55 -18.50 -18.30
N LEU A 150 45.41 -18.40 -19.32
CA LEU A 150 45.77 -17.11 -19.93
C LEU A 150 44.55 -16.37 -20.50
N ASP A 151 43.56 -17.12 -20.95
CA ASP A 151 42.23 -16.64 -21.32
C ASP A 151 41.17 -17.28 -20.40
N TYR A 152 41.14 -16.79 -19.16
CA TYR A 152 40.31 -17.31 -18.08
C TYR A 152 38.81 -17.37 -18.43
N ASP A 153 38.27 -16.35 -19.08
CA ASP A 153 36.84 -16.26 -19.38
C ASP A 153 36.46 -17.20 -20.55
N SER A 154 37.29 -17.30 -21.60
CA SER A 154 37.10 -18.29 -22.66
C SER A 154 37.22 -19.73 -22.13
N PHE A 155 38.21 -20.00 -21.27
CA PHE A 155 38.38 -21.31 -20.65
C PHE A 155 37.16 -21.69 -19.79
N ARG A 156 36.58 -20.73 -19.07
CA ARG A 156 35.34 -20.92 -18.30
C ARG A 156 34.18 -21.40 -19.18
N GLU A 157 33.98 -20.76 -20.33
CA GLU A 157 32.93 -21.14 -21.28
C GLU A 157 33.16 -22.55 -21.85
N LYS A 158 34.40 -22.87 -22.25
CA LYS A 158 34.78 -24.22 -22.73
C LYS A 158 34.44 -25.30 -21.70
N VAL A 159 34.75 -25.05 -20.42
CA VAL A 159 34.49 -26.01 -19.33
C VAL A 159 32.99 -26.18 -19.09
N LEU A 160 32.21 -25.10 -19.12
CA LEU A 160 30.75 -25.16 -19.02
C LEU A 160 30.14 -25.97 -20.16
N PHE A 161 30.60 -25.75 -21.40
CA PHE A 161 30.14 -26.51 -22.55
C PHE A 161 30.49 -28.00 -22.45
N SER A 162 31.69 -28.34 -21.97
CA SER A 162 32.09 -29.72 -21.68
C SER A 162 31.12 -30.38 -20.69
N TYR A 163 30.81 -29.73 -19.57
CA TYR A 163 29.87 -30.30 -18.58
C TYR A 163 28.45 -30.42 -19.12
N LEU A 164 27.96 -29.41 -19.85
CA LEU A 164 26.65 -29.47 -20.47
C LEU A 164 26.56 -30.57 -21.54
N LYS A 165 27.67 -30.88 -22.23
CA LYS A 165 27.74 -31.97 -23.20
C LYS A 165 27.55 -33.34 -22.55
N GLN A 166 27.99 -33.54 -21.31
CA GLN A 166 27.77 -34.80 -20.57
C GLN A 166 26.28 -35.09 -20.35
N VAL A 167 25.45 -34.04 -20.29
CA VAL A 167 23.98 -34.12 -20.13
C VAL A 167 23.24 -33.58 -21.35
N ILE A 168 23.84 -33.71 -22.54
CA ILE A 168 23.35 -33.09 -23.79
C ILE A 168 21.88 -33.38 -24.10
N GLN A 169 21.39 -34.58 -23.76
CA GLN A 169 20.00 -34.96 -24.02
C GLN A 169 19.01 -34.16 -23.16
N ASN A 170 19.36 -33.89 -21.89
CA ASN A 170 18.54 -33.06 -21.00
C ASN A 170 18.58 -31.60 -21.46
N VAL A 171 19.76 -31.12 -21.89
CA VAL A 171 19.93 -29.77 -22.45
C VAL A 171 19.10 -29.59 -23.72
N LYS A 172 19.15 -30.57 -24.64
CA LYS A 172 18.32 -30.57 -25.87
C LYS A 172 16.83 -30.50 -25.54
N SER A 173 16.38 -31.32 -24.59
CA SER A 173 14.99 -31.35 -24.17
C SER A 173 14.54 -30.00 -23.59
N LEU A 174 15.36 -29.39 -22.74
CA LEU A 174 15.09 -28.07 -22.14
C LEU A 174 15.05 -26.96 -23.20
N VAL A 175 16.01 -26.94 -24.12
CA VAL A 175 16.07 -25.94 -25.20
C VAL A 175 14.88 -26.08 -26.14
N ASN A 176 14.47 -27.30 -26.47
CA ASN A 176 13.30 -27.55 -27.30
C ASN A 176 12.01 -27.11 -26.60
N LEU A 177 11.84 -27.43 -25.31
CA LEU A 177 10.71 -26.97 -24.52
C LEU A 177 10.65 -25.44 -24.48
N TYR A 178 11.78 -24.76 -24.27
CA TYR A 178 11.84 -23.30 -24.31
C TYR A 178 11.43 -22.75 -25.68
N ARG A 179 11.95 -23.31 -26.78
CA ARG A 179 11.60 -22.91 -28.14
C ARG A 179 10.11 -23.11 -28.45
N GLU A 180 9.52 -24.21 -27.97
CA GLU A 180 8.10 -24.51 -28.14
C GLU A 180 7.21 -23.52 -27.36
N LYS A 181 7.60 -23.15 -26.13
CA LYS A 181 6.80 -22.26 -25.28
C LYS A 181 7.08 -20.78 -25.52
N LYS A 182 8.21 -20.42 -26.15
CA LYS A 182 8.60 -19.03 -26.40
C LYS A 182 7.52 -18.21 -27.14
N PRO A 183 6.88 -18.69 -28.22
CA PRO A 183 5.82 -17.94 -28.89
C PRO A 183 4.63 -17.62 -27.97
N LYS A 184 4.25 -18.58 -27.12
CA LYS A 184 3.17 -18.39 -26.13
C LYS A 184 3.55 -17.39 -25.04
N ILE A 185 4.81 -17.41 -24.60
CA ILE A 185 5.34 -16.41 -23.66
C ILE A 185 5.31 -15.02 -24.29
N GLU A 186 5.75 -14.88 -25.55
CA GLU A 186 5.72 -13.62 -26.29
C GLU A 186 4.29 -13.10 -26.49
N GLU A 187 3.32 -13.98 -26.74
CA GLU A 187 1.91 -13.62 -26.86
C GLU A 187 1.33 -13.11 -25.52
N ILE A 188 1.62 -13.81 -24.41
CA ILE A 188 1.21 -13.38 -23.06
C ILE A 188 1.82 -12.01 -22.72
N ILE A 189 3.12 -11.81 -22.99
CA ILE A 189 3.80 -10.53 -22.79
C ILE A 189 3.16 -9.45 -23.67
N LYS A 190 2.85 -9.74 -24.93
CA LYS A 190 2.22 -8.78 -25.83
C LYS A 190 0.82 -8.39 -25.35
N GLN A 191 0.04 -9.32 -24.82
CA GLN A 191 -1.27 -9.03 -24.25
C GLN A 191 -1.16 -8.22 -22.95
N ALA A 192 -0.21 -8.56 -22.07
CA ALA A 192 0.06 -7.78 -20.86
C ALA A 192 0.53 -6.34 -21.14
N ASN A 193 1.26 -6.12 -22.24
CA ASN A 193 1.68 -4.78 -22.67
C ASN A 193 0.53 -3.94 -23.25
N LYS A 194 -0.59 -4.54 -23.70
CA LYS A 194 -1.74 -3.75 -24.22
C LYS A 194 -2.39 -2.93 -23.11
N ASP A 195 -2.40 -3.48 -21.90
CA ASP A 195 -3.07 -2.91 -20.73
C ASP A 195 -2.20 -1.84 -20.03
N GLN A 196 -0.94 -1.70 -20.44
CA GLN A 196 0.02 -0.80 -19.80
C GLN A 196 -0.44 0.66 -19.80
N LYS A 197 -0.97 1.16 -20.92
CA LYS A 197 -1.43 2.55 -21.04
C LYS A 197 -2.57 2.87 -20.07
N GLU A 198 -3.44 1.89 -19.85
CA GLU A 198 -4.56 2.04 -18.94
C GLU A 198 -4.05 2.10 -17.50
N TRP A 199 -3.11 1.21 -17.13
CA TRP A 199 -2.52 1.21 -15.80
C TRP A 199 -1.71 2.47 -15.50
N GLU A 200 -0.98 2.98 -16.50
CA GLU A 200 -0.30 4.28 -16.41
C GLU A 200 -1.31 5.41 -16.13
N SER A 201 -2.47 5.40 -16.81
CA SER A 201 -3.53 6.38 -16.58
C SER A 201 -4.12 6.28 -15.16
N VAL A 202 -4.34 5.08 -14.64
CA VAL A 202 -4.81 4.89 -13.25
C VAL A 202 -3.82 5.45 -12.25
N ILE A 203 -2.54 5.14 -12.43
CA ILE A 203 -1.46 5.62 -11.56
C ILE A 203 -1.36 7.15 -11.62
N GLU A 204 -1.44 7.72 -12.81
CA GLU A 204 -1.40 9.16 -13.00
C GLU A 204 -2.57 9.85 -12.28
N ILE A 205 -3.80 9.37 -12.47
CA ILE A 205 -4.99 9.89 -11.79
C ILE A 205 -4.85 9.76 -10.27
N PHE A 206 -4.35 8.62 -9.78
CA PHE A 206 -4.11 8.40 -8.36
C PHE A 206 -3.11 9.40 -7.79
N ASN A 207 -1.91 9.50 -8.40
CA ASN A 207 -0.84 10.39 -7.96
C ASN A 207 -1.24 11.89 -8.04
N GLN A 208 -2.15 12.25 -8.96
CA GLN A 208 -2.65 13.63 -9.08
C GLN A 208 -3.70 13.97 -8.02
N ARG A 209 -4.56 13.02 -7.65
CA ARG A 209 -5.73 13.28 -6.79
C ARG A 209 -5.46 12.98 -5.31
N PHE A 210 -4.71 11.92 -5.01
CA PHE A 210 -4.42 11.53 -3.64
C PHE A 210 -3.15 12.20 -3.14
N LEU A 211 -3.22 12.79 -1.95
CA LEU A 211 -2.07 13.35 -1.26
C LEU A 211 -1.58 12.32 -0.24
N VAL A 212 -0.52 11.61 -0.60
CA VAL A 212 0.14 10.58 0.20
C VAL A 212 1.67 10.76 0.11
N PRO A 213 2.46 10.30 1.09
CA PRO A 213 3.92 10.50 1.11
C PRO A 213 4.67 9.59 0.13
N PHE A 214 3.96 9.02 -0.85
CA PHE A 214 4.56 8.15 -1.86
C PHE A 214 3.95 8.38 -3.24
N LYS A 215 4.75 8.16 -4.27
CA LYS A 215 4.30 8.06 -5.65
C LYS A 215 4.35 6.60 -6.10
N VAL A 216 3.43 6.23 -6.97
CA VAL A 216 3.43 4.92 -7.62
C VAL A 216 3.90 5.09 -9.06
N GLU A 217 4.75 4.19 -9.52
CA GLU A 217 5.23 4.12 -10.91
C GLU A 217 5.20 2.67 -11.43
N LEU A 218 5.09 2.50 -12.74
CA LEU A 218 5.27 1.21 -13.40
C LEU A 218 6.74 0.97 -13.72
N GLN A 219 7.28 -0.18 -13.30
CA GLN A 219 8.61 -0.60 -13.68
C GLN A 219 8.60 -1.18 -15.11
N ASN A 220 9.57 -0.76 -15.93
CA ASN A 220 9.61 -1.03 -17.37
C ASN A 220 9.59 -2.54 -17.71
N GLN A 221 8.75 -2.92 -18.67
CA GLN A 221 8.49 -4.31 -19.09
C GLN A 221 9.56 -4.92 -20.03
N LYS A 222 10.62 -4.19 -20.39
CA LYS A 222 11.57 -4.62 -21.44
C LYS A 222 12.49 -5.80 -21.04
N ASP A 223 12.61 -6.11 -19.75
CA ASP A 223 13.47 -7.21 -19.23
C ASP A 223 12.73 -8.53 -18.94
N ILE A 224 11.43 -8.63 -19.27
CA ILE A 224 10.56 -9.77 -18.89
C ILE A 224 10.97 -11.11 -19.54
N LEU A 225 11.69 -11.08 -20.67
CA LEU A 225 12.12 -12.31 -21.36
C LEU A 225 13.17 -13.12 -20.57
N LEU A 226 13.91 -12.48 -19.66
CA LEU A 226 14.96 -13.11 -18.86
C LEU A 226 14.61 -13.19 -17.36
N ASN A 227 13.88 -12.20 -16.82
CA ASN A 227 13.41 -12.20 -15.43
C ASN A 227 11.88 -12.30 -15.39
N LYS A 228 11.37 -13.36 -14.76
CA LYS A 228 9.97 -13.81 -14.69
C LYS A 228 9.02 -12.89 -13.91
N ASP A 229 9.11 -11.58 -14.04
CA ASP A 229 8.25 -10.68 -13.27
C ASP A 229 7.24 -9.98 -14.16
N THR A 230 5.96 -10.19 -13.82
CA THR A 230 4.84 -9.35 -14.24
C THR A 230 5.11 -7.89 -13.89
N ALA A 231 4.38 -6.95 -14.51
CA ALA A 231 4.46 -5.52 -14.18
C ALA A 231 4.58 -5.29 -12.66
N GLN A 232 5.75 -4.80 -12.23
CA GLN A 232 6.03 -4.49 -10.83
C GLN A 232 5.74 -3.00 -10.58
N PHE A 233 4.95 -2.73 -9.55
CA PHE A 233 4.76 -1.38 -9.05
C PHE A 233 5.99 -0.97 -8.27
N ARG A 234 6.56 0.17 -8.64
CA ARG A 234 7.58 0.86 -7.87
C ARG A 234 6.90 1.89 -6.98
N PHE A 235 7.19 1.84 -5.69
CA PHE A 235 6.77 2.86 -4.74
C PHE A 235 7.96 3.76 -4.42
N ILE A 236 7.78 5.06 -4.64
CA ILE A 236 8.78 6.08 -4.34
C ILE A 236 8.25 6.84 -3.12
N PHE A 237 8.88 6.66 -1.97
CA PHE A 237 8.57 7.45 -0.78
C PHE A 237 9.30 8.79 -0.87
N SER A 238 8.58 9.89 -0.70
CA SER A 238 9.10 11.24 -0.78
C SER A 238 8.94 11.91 0.59
N ASP A 239 10.06 12.28 1.20
CA ASP A 239 10.12 13.18 2.36
C ASP A 239 10.86 14.46 1.92
N ASP A 240 10.72 15.56 2.68
CA ASP A 240 11.16 16.93 2.35
C ASP A 240 12.62 17.07 1.87
N ASN A 241 13.44 16.02 1.97
CA ASN A 241 14.83 16.01 1.56
C ASN A 241 15.24 14.92 0.54
N GLN A 242 14.51 13.80 0.37
CA GLN A 242 14.93 12.70 -0.52
C GLN A 242 13.77 11.81 -1.01
N ASP A 243 13.87 11.35 -2.26
CA ASP A 243 13.04 10.30 -2.83
C ASP A 243 13.74 8.93 -2.68
N MET A 244 13.06 7.95 -2.10
CA MET A 244 13.57 6.59 -1.92
C MET A 244 12.65 5.54 -2.52
N ASN A 245 13.23 4.61 -3.27
CA ASN A 245 12.52 3.41 -3.72
C ASN A 245 12.31 2.48 -2.52
N VAL A 246 11.06 2.13 -2.25
CA VAL A 246 10.68 1.25 -1.14
C VAL A 246 9.86 0.06 -1.65
N GLN A 247 10.02 -1.08 -0.98
CA GLN A 247 9.16 -2.23 -1.21
C GLN A 247 7.78 -1.99 -0.60
N LYS A 248 6.73 -2.56 -1.20
CA LYS A 248 5.35 -2.38 -0.75
C LYS A 248 5.16 -2.83 0.70
N GLU A 249 5.79 -3.94 1.09
CA GLU A 249 5.69 -4.53 2.42
C GLU A 249 6.31 -3.62 3.49
N ASP A 250 7.41 -2.94 3.15
CA ASP A 250 8.07 -2.02 4.06
C ASP A 250 7.34 -0.67 4.12
N LEU A 251 6.80 -0.20 2.99
CA LEU A 251 5.91 0.97 2.96
C LEU A 251 4.71 0.74 3.90
N GLN A 252 4.00 -0.38 3.75
CA GLN A 252 2.81 -0.69 4.56
C GLN A 252 3.08 -0.72 6.08
N LYS A 253 4.29 -1.04 6.53
CA LYS A 253 4.61 -1.04 7.97
C LYS A 253 4.64 0.38 8.56
N HIS A 254 4.97 1.38 7.74
CA HIS A 254 5.22 2.75 8.20
C HIS A 254 4.08 3.72 7.88
N LEU A 255 3.14 3.34 6.99
CA LEU A 255 1.97 4.14 6.67
C LEU A 255 0.96 4.22 7.84
N SER A 256 0.39 5.41 8.01
CA SER A 256 -0.79 5.68 8.84
C SER A 256 -2.04 4.94 8.33
N GLY A 257 -3.11 4.94 9.13
CA GLY A 257 -4.38 4.31 8.75
C GLY A 257 -4.95 4.86 7.44
N GLY A 258 -4.95 6.19 7.27
CA GLY A 258 -5.46 6.84 6.05
C GLY A 258 -4.62 6.51 4.81
N GLU A 259 -3.29 6.50 4.93
CA GLU A 259 -2.40 6.18 3.80
C GLU A 259 -2.50 4.70 3.40
N LYS A 260 -2.67 3.79 4.38
CA LYS A 260 -2.97 2.37 4.09
C LYS A 260 -4.27 2.23 3.32
N ARG A 261 -5.32 2.99 3.69
CA ARG A 261 -6.57 3.01 2.92
C ARG A 261 -6.36 3.58 1.52
N ALA A 262 -5.54 4.61 1.33
CA ALA A 262 -5.24 5.12 -0.01
C ALA A 262 -4.60 4.04 -0.91
N LEU A 263 -3.67 3.26 -0.35
CA LEU A 263 -3.05 2.14 -1.07
C LEU A 263 -4.04 1.03 -1.41
N TYR A 264 -5.02 0.78 -0.54
CA TYR A 264 -6.12 -0.14 -0.82
C TYR A 264 -7.05 0.41 -1.92
N ILE A 265 -7.38 1.71 -1.88
CA ILE A 265 -8.16 2.36 -2.93
C ILE A 265 -7.47 2.19 -4.28
N LEU A 266 -6.16 2.43 -4.38
CA LEU A 266 -5.43 2.21 -5.63
C LEU A 266 -5.67 0.81 -6.23
N GLN A 267 -5.70 -0.23 -5.40
CA GLN A 267 -6.01 -1.59 -5.86
C GLN A 267 -7.44 -1.69 -6.39
N ILE A 268 -8.41 -1.07 -5.71
CA ILE A 268 -9.79 -0.98 -6.17
C ILE A 268 -9.87 -0.22 -7.51
N LEU A 269 -9.13 0.88 -7.68
CA LEU A 269 -9.12 1.65 -8.93
C LEU A 269 -8.67 0.77 -10.11
N PHE A 270 -7.60 -0.03 -9.94
CA PHE A 270 -7.16 -0.97 -10.97
C PHE A 270 -8.23 -2.00 -11.33
N GLU A 271 -8.91 -2.56 -10.32
CA GLU A 271 -9.97 -3.55 -10.53
C GLU A 271 -11.17 -2.94 -11.27
N ILE A 272 -11.57 -1.72 -10.91
CA ILE A 272 -12.66 -1.00 -11.58
C ILE A 272 -12.30 -0.69 -13.03
N GLU A 273 -11.05 -0.30 -13.30
CA GLU A 273 -10.57 0.01 -14.65
C GLU A 273 -10.46 -1.23 -15.53
N ALA A 274 -10.05 -2.37 -14.97
CA ALA A 274 -10.14 -3.65 -15.67
C ALA A 274 -11.60 -4.01 -16.02
N ARG A 275 -12.55 -3.71 -15.11
CA ARG A 275 -13.98 -3.97 -15.32
C ARG A 275 -14.64 -3.06 -16.36
N LYS A 276 -14.09 -1.86 -16.62
CA LYS A 276 -14.57 -0.97 -17.69
C LYS A 276 -14.47 -1.58 -19.09
N ARG A 277 -13.71 -2.67 -19.25
CA ARG A 277 -13.57 -3.40 -20.54
C ARG A 277 -14.77 -4.30 -20.85
N SER A 278 -15.63 -4.54 -19.86
CA SER A 278 -16.84 -5.32 -20.04
C SER A 278 -18.00 -4.38 -20.33
N ASP A 279 -18.79 -4.65 -21.37
CA ASP A 279 -20.03 -3.92 -21.65
C ASP A 279 -21.18 -4.30 -20.70
N GLU A 280 -20.93 -5.21 -19.74
CA GLU A 280 -21.94 -5.64 -18.78
C GLU A 280 -22.22 -4.58 -17.71
N VAL A 281 -23.49 -4.42 -17.38
CA VAL A 281 -23.91 -3.54 -16.29
C VAL A 281 -23.54 -4.17 -14.95
N GLN A 282 -22.79 -3.44 -14.12
CA GLN A 282 -22.25 -3.91 -12.85
C GLN A 282 -22.64 -2.99 -11.70
N LEU A 283 -22.95 -3.56 -10.55
CA LEU A 283 -23.19 -2.83 -9.30
C LEU A 283 -21.89 -2.72 -8.50
N LEU A 284 -21.44 -1.50 -8.25
CA LEU A 284 -20.33 -1.20 -7.35
C LEU A 284 -20.89 -0.75 -6.00
N VAL A 285 -20.57 -1.50 -4.95
CA VAL A 285 -20.98 -1.20 -3.57
C VAL A 285 -19.78 -0.65 -2.81
N PHE A 286 -19.90 0.57 -2.32
CA PHE A 286 -18.91 1.26 -1.53
C PHE A 286 -19.41 1.38 -0.09
N ASP A 287 -18.77 0.65 0.82
CA ASP A 287 -19.11 0.62 2.24
C ASP A 287 -18.05 1.39 3.05
N ASP A 288 -18.43 2.53 3.61
CA ASP A 288 -17.59 3.38 4.49
C ASP A 288 -16.19 3.71 3.93
N ILE A 289 -16.11 3.96 2.62
CA ILE A 289 -14.84 4.19 1.92
C ILE A 289 -14.09 5.46 2.35
N SER A 290 -14.74 6.37 3.09
CA SER A 290 -14.18 7.67 3.48
C SER A 290 -13.68 7.74 4.93
N ASP A 291 -13.93 6.70 5.74
CA ASP A 291 -13.95 6.77 7.21
C ASP A 291 -12.57 6.81 7.92
N SER A 292 -11.55 7.35 7.26
CA SER A 292 -10.28 7.77 7.90
C SER A 292 -9.43 8.67 7.02
N PHE A 293 -10.02 9.21 5.95
CA PHE A 293 -9.30 10.10 5.08
C PHE A 293 -9.34 11.51 5.65
N ASP A 294 -8.24 12.23 5.50
CA ASP A 294 -8.27 13.68 5.63
C ASP A 294 -9.26 14.27 4.59
N TYR A 295 -9.67 15.51 4.83
CA TYR A 295 -10.64 16.19 3.96
C TYR A 295 -10.24 16.16 2.48
N ARG A 296 -8.95 16.29 2.16
CA ARG A 296 -8.46 16.37 0.78
C ARG A 296 -8.59 15.03 0.06
N ASN A 297 -8.20 13.95 0.73
CA ASN A 297 -8.36 12.59 0.21
C ASN A 297 -9.84 12.16 0.14
N LYS A 298 -10.72 12.68 1.02
CA LYS A 298 -12.19 12.52 0.85
C LYS A 298 -12.67 13.13 -0.48
N TYR A 299 -12.16 14.30 -0.87
CA TYR A 299 -12.50 14.91 -2.16
C TYR A 299 -11.99 14.09 -3.37
N ALA A 300 -10.80 13.49 -3.27
CA ALA A 300 -10.27 12.62 -4.33
C ALA A 300 -11.24 11.45 -4.63
N ILE A 301 -11.82 10.86 -3.59
CA ILE A 301 -12.83 9.80 -3.71
C ILE A 301 -14.11 10.32 -4.38
N ILE A 302 -14.59 11.51 -3.99
CA ILE A 302 -15.81 12.10 -4.57
C ILE A 302 -15.65 12.34 -6.06
N GLU A 303 -14.51 12.88 -6.50
CA GLU A 303 -14.22 13.07 -7.92
C GLU A 303 -14.13 11.74 -8.66
N TYR A 304 -13.56 10.69 -8.04
CA TYR A 304 -13.55 9.38 -8.66
C TYR A 304 -14.95 8.76 -8.78
N LEU A 305 -15.78 8.86 -7.74
CA LEU A 305 -17.17 8.39 -7.80
C LEU A 305 -17.98 9.14 -8.86
N LYS A 306 -17.70 10.43 -9.07
CA LYS A 306 -18.29 11.21 -10.15
C LYS A 306 -17.89 10.68 -11.53
N ASP A 307 -16.61 10.40 -11.76
CA ASP A 307 -16.16 9.78 -13.02
C ASP A 307 -16.84 8.42 -13.27
N LEU A 308 -17.06 7.64 -12.21
CA LEU A 308 -17.78 6.37 -12.31
C LEU A 308 -19.27 6.53 -12.57
N GLN A 309 -19.91 7.58 -12.04
CA GLN A 309 -21.31 7.89 -12.29
C GLN A 309 -21.56 8.20 -13.77
N GLU A 310 -20.59 8.82 -14.45
CA GLU A 310 -20.64 9.10 -15.89
C GLU A 310 -20.50 7.82 -16.74
N CYS A 311 -19.96 6.75 -16.17
CA CYS A 311 -19.84 5.45 -16.82
C CYS A 311 -21.18 4.68 -16.80
N ARG A 312 -21.83 4.56 -17.96
CA ARG A 312 -23.16 3.89 -18.09
C ARG A 312 -23.22 2.45 -17.59
N GLN A 313 -22.09 1.75 -17.66
CA GLN A 313 -21.92 0.36 -17.22
C GLN A 313 -21.98 0.20 -15.69
N PHE A 314 -21.67 1.23 -14.91
CA PHE A 314 -21.64 1.13 -13.46
C PHE A 314 -22.90 1.70 -12.82
N LYS A 315 -23.44 0.95 -11.86
CA LYS A 315 -24.42 1.43 -10.87
C LYS A 315 -23.70 1.56 -9.54
N LEU A 316 -23.84 2.70 -8.88
CA LEU A 316 -23.15 2.97 -7.62
C LEU A 316 -24.13 2.87 -6.46
N LEU A 317 -23.76 2.10 -5.43
CA LEU A 317 -24.38 2.12 -4.12
C LEU A 317 -23.32 2.56 -3.12
N VAL A 318 -23.50 3.72 -2.50
CA VAL A 318 -22.57 4.26 -1.50
C VAL A 318 -23.26 4.26 -0.14
N MET A 319 -22.65 3.57 0.81
CA MET A 319 -23.06 3.50 2.22
C MET A 319 -21.99 4.21 3.04
N THR A 320 -22.42 5.12 3.91
CA THR A 320 -21.50 5.90 4.74
C THR A 320 -22.17 6.27 6.05
N HIS A 321 -21.45 6.15 7.17
CA HIS A 321 -21.87 6.81 8.42
C HIS A 321 -21.31 8.22 8.54
N ASN A 322 -20.26 8.57 7.76
CA ASN A 322 -19.73 9.93 7.73
C ASN A 322 -20.73 10.90 7.05
N PHE A 323 -21.31 11.79 7.85
CA PHE A 323 -22.39 12.67 7.40
C PHE A 323 -21.92 13.78 6.46
N ASP A 324 -20.73 14.34 6.70
CA ASP A 324 -20.17 15.38 5.83
C ASP A 324 -19.81 14.84 4.45
N PHE A 325 -19.28 13.60 4.39
CA PHE A 325 -19.07 12.89 3.14
C PHE A 325 -20.40 12.65 2.41
N TYR A 326 -21.44 12.17 3.11
CA TYR A 326 -22.79 12.00 2.57
C TYR A 326 -23.36 13.29 1.95
N ARG A 327 -23.30 14.43 2.66
CA ARG A 327 -23.79 15.72 2.15
C ARG A 327 -23.01 16.20 0.94
N THR A 328 -21.69 16.06 1.00
CA THR A 328 -20.80 16.49 -0.09
C THR A 328 -21.04 15.64 -1.33
N LEU A 329 -21.17 14.32 -1.18
CA LEU A 329 -21.48 13.40 -2.27
C LEU A 329 -22.81 13.75 -2.93
N ALA A 330 -23.88 13.88 -2.15
CA ALA A 330 -25.20 14.25 -2.64
C ALA A 330 -25.20 15.55 -3.46
N SER A 331 -24.44 16.57 -3.02
CA SER A 331 -24.36 17.84 -3.74
C SER A 331 -23.41 17.83 -4.93
N ARG A 332 -22.32 17.05 -4.91
CA ARG A 332 -21.29 17.07 -5.97
C ARG A 332 -21.62 16.15 -7.14
N LEU A 333 -22.33 15.06 -6.86
CA LEU A 333 -22.79 14.09 -7.86
C LEU A 333 -24.21 14.38 -8.38
N ASP A 334 -24.84 15.45 -7.88
CA ASP A 334 -26.21 15.85 -8.24
C ASP A 334 -27.23 14.70 -8.14
N ILE A 335 -27.15 13.97 -7.02
CA ILE A 335 -27.95 12.75 -6.82
C ILE A 335 -29.43 13.15 -6.60
N PRO A 336 -30.39 12.53 -7.32
CA PRO A 336 -31.80 12.79 -7.12
C PRO A 336 -32.25 12.50 -5.69
N ARG A 337 -33.16 13.34 -5.16
CA ARG A 337 -33.56 13.33 -3.75
C ARG A 337 -34.07 11.97 -3.28
N GLU A 338 -34.82 11.29 -4.13
CA GLU A 338 -35.42 9.97 -3.94
C GLU A 338 -34.40 8.83 -3.84
N GLN A 339 -33.17 9.02 -4.33
CA GLN A 339 -32.08 8.05 -4.24
C GLN A 339 -31.22 8.26 -2.98
N ILE A 340 -31.39 9.40 -2.31
CA ILE A 340 -30.67 9.74 -1.09
C ILE A 340 -31.48 9.21 0.10
N LYS A 341 -30.94 8.19 0.78
CA LYS A 341 -31.60 7.54 1.91
C LYS A 341 -30.81 7.69 3.20
N MET A 342 -31.56 7.80 4.30
CA MET A 342 -31.06 7.55 5.65
C MET A 342 -31.70 6.27 6.15
N ILE A 343 -30.90 5.44 6.81
CA ILE A 343 -31.32 4.13 7.27
C ILE A 343 -31.37 4.16 8.78
N ARG A 344 -32.52 3.78 9.34
CA ARG A 344 -32.65 3.52 10.77
C ARG A 344 -33.19 2.12 11.01
N LYS A 345 -33.00 1.66 12.25
CA LYS A 345 -33.54 0.41 12.76
C LYS A 345 -34.59 0.72 13.82
N ASN A 346 -35.75 0.06 13.77
CA ASN A 346 -36.75 0.16 14.84
C ASN A 346 -36.55 -0.93 15.91
N ASP A 347 -37.35 -0.88 16.98
CA ASP A 347 -37.32 -1.85 18.08
C ASP A 347 -37.59 -3.29 17.62
N ALA A 348 -38.40 -3.47 16.57
CA ALA A 348 -38.66 -4.75 15.93
C ALA A 348 -37.50 -5.27 15.07
N ARG A 349 -36.38 -4.54 15.03
CA ARG A 349 -35.18 -4.81 14.22
C ARG A 349 -35.39 -4.71 12.70
N GLU A 350 -36.46 -4.05 12.28
CA GLU A 350 -36.73 -3.78 10.87
C GLU A 350 -35.87 -2.60 10.40
N ILE A 351 -35.43 -2.68 9.15
CA ILE A 351 -34.62 -1.65 8.49
C ILE A 351 -35.57 -0.71 7.74
N ILE A 352 -35.57 0.56 8.12
CA ILE A 352 -36.45 1.58 7.55
C ILE A 352 -35.61 2.54 6.71
N PHE A 353 -36.00 2.68 5.44
CA PHE A 353 -35.40 3.62 4.50
C PHE A 353 -36.20 4.91 4.47
N GLU A 354 -35.63 5.98 5.00
CA GLU A 354 -36.21 7.31 4.97
C GLU A 354 -35.49 8.17 3.92
N ASN A 355 -36.17 9.19 3.41
CA ASN A 355 -35.51 10.15 2.52
C ASN A 355 -34.47 10.93 3.33
N GLY A 356 -33.19 10.85 2.94
CA GLY A 356 -32.10 11.28 3.80
C GLY A 356 -32.10 12.79 4.02
N GLY A 357 -32.19 13.28 5.25
CA GLY A 357 -32.32 14.72 5.56
C GLY A 357 -31.06 15.58 5.32
N TYR A 358 -31.21 16.87 5.66
CA TYR A 358 -30.10 17.76 6.04
C TYR A 358 -28.98 18.01 5.01
N LEU A 359 -29.28 17.88 3.72
CA LEU A 359 -28.31 18.04 2.61
C LEU A 359 -27.74 19.46 2.48
N LYS A 360 -28.63 20.45 2.40
CA LYS A 360 -28.31 21.87 2.27
C LYS A 360 -29.20 22.69 3.20
N SER A 361 -28.61 23.71 3.81
CA SER A 361 -29.32 24.79 4.53
C SER A 361 -30.29 24.30 5.62
N PHE A 362 -29.82 23.48 6.57
CA PHE A 362 -30.61 23.07 7.74
C PHE A 362 -31.32 24.25 8.43
N ILE A 363 -30.58 25.35 8.65
CA ILE A 363 -31.10 26.59 9.23
C ILE A 363 -32.28 27.17 8.43
N LYS A 364 -32.18 27.19 7.09
CA LYS A 364 -33.26 27.68 6.23
C LYS A 364 -34.51 26.83 6.39
N TRP A 365 -34.35 25.51 6.44
CA TRP A 365 -35.46 24.58 6.57
C TRP A 365 -36.19 24.73 7.92
N ILE A 366 -35.47 24.85 9.04
CA ILE A 366 -36.09 25.09 10.36
C ILE A 366 -36.69 26.51 10.46
N ARG A 367 -36.07 27.51 9.83
CA ARG A 367 -36.59 28.89 9.75
C ARG A 367 -37.93 28.93 9.03
N ASP A 368 -38.05 28.22 7.91
CA ASP A 368 -39.22 28.24 7.01
C ASP A 368 -40.27 27.16 7.36
N SER A 369 -40.12 26.51 8.52
CA SER A 369 -41.06 25.50 9.04
C SER A 369 -42.06 26.11 10.03
N GLU A 370 -43.26 25.52 10.08
CA GLU A 370 -44.37 25.87 10.98
C GLU A 370 -44.42 24.94 12.22
N LYS A 371 -43.50 23.98 12.34
CA LYS A 371 -43.50 23.02 13.46
C LYS A 371 -42.88 23.65 14.71
N ASP A 372 -43.53 23.45 15.86
CA ASP A 372 -43.10 24.05 17.14
C ASP A 372 -41.70 23.60 17.58
N LYS A 373 -41.31 22.35 17.32
CA LYS A 373 -39.95 21.88 17.60
C LYS A 373 -38.85 22.69 16.90
N ASP A 374 -39.15 23.22 15.71
CA ASP A 374 -38.19 24.03 14.96
C ASP A 374 -37.97 25.41 15.62
N PHE A 375 -38.93 25.91 16.42
CA PHE A 375 -38.76 27.10 17.24
C PHE A 375 -37.64 26.94 18.26
N PHE A 376 -37.67 25.86 19.05
CA PHE A 376 -36.65 25.58 20.07
C PHE A 376 -35.30 25.26 19.44
N THR A 377 -35.32 24.53 18.32
CA THR A 377 -34.11 24.21 17.56
C THR A 377 -33.39 25.46 17.08
N LEU A 378 -34.12 26.53 16.73
CA LEU A 378 -33.53 27.80 16.26
C LEU A 378 -32.75 28.56 17.34
N ILE A 379 -33.06 28.39 18.63
CA ILE A 379 -32.45 29.14 19.75
C ILE A 379 -30.91 29.11 19.70
N PRO A 380 -30.25 27.93 19.71
CA PRO A 380 -28.78 27.87 19.66
C PRO A 380 -28.21 28.47 18.36
N PHE A 381 -28.88 28.31 17.23
CA PHE A 381 -28.41 28.88 15.95
C PHE A 381 -28.46 30.41 15.95
N VAL A 382 -29.60 30.99 16.35
CA VAL A 382 -29.79 32.44 16.38
C VAL A 382 -28.84 33.07 17.40
N ARG A 383 -28.66 32.43 18.57
CA ARG A 383 -27.67 32.86 19.56
C ARG A 383 -26.26 32.94 18.95
N ASN A 384 -25.84 31.92 18.21
CA ASN A 384 -24.52 31.89 17.56
C ASN A 384 -24.40 32.92 16.43
N LEU A 385 -25.46 33.13 15.64
CA LEU A 385 -25.47 34.18 14.63
C LEU A 385 -25.27 35.57 15.26
N ILE A 386 -25.95 35.87 16.35
CA ILE A 386 -25.75 37.14 17.09
C ILE A 386 -24.32 37.20 17.62
N GLU A 387 -23.80 36.12 18.22
CA GLU A 387 -22.43 36.05 18.72
C GLU A 387 -21.38 36.37 17.64
N TYR A 388 -21.56 35.84 16.43
CA TYR A 388 -20.61 36.05 15.32
C TYR A 388 -20.74 37.40 14.62
N THR A 389 -21.91 38.03 14.69
CA THR A 389 -22.19 39.30 14.00
C THR A 389 -22.04 40.52 14.91
N SER A 390 -22.13 40.36 16.23
CA SER A 390 -22.04 41.44 17.21
C SER A 390 -20.61 41.67 17.67
N SER A 391 -20.15 42.92 17.69
CA SER A 391 -18.81 43.29 18.17
C SER A 391 -18.66 43.20 19.70
N GLN A 392 -19.77 43.16 20.44
CA GLN A 392 -19.83 42.99 21.89
C GLN A 392 -20.97 42.04 22.27
N ALA A 393 -20.91 40.79 21.79
CA ALA A 393 -21.94 39.78 22.05
C ALA A 393 -22.28 39.64 23.55
N ASP A 394 -21.30 39.67 24.45
CA ASP A 394 -21.52 39.55 25.90
C ASP A 394 -22.36 40.68 26.52
N LYS A 395 -22.59 41.78 25.81
CA LYS A 395 -23.46 42.89 26.24
C LYS A 395 -24.76 42.99 25.43
N ASP A 396 -24.91 42.16 24.40
CA ASP A 396 -26.09 42.15 23.55
C ASP A 396 -27.26 41.48 24.29
N SER A 397 -28.36 42.21 24.45
CA SER A 397 -29.54 41.73 25.21
C SER A 397 -30.14 40.47 24.59
N ASN A 398 -30.16 40.37 23.26
CA ASN A 398 -30.73 39.23 22.55
C ASN A 398 -29.86 38.00 22.75
N TYR A 399 -28.53 38.15 22.65
CA TYR A 399 -27.58 37.08 22.96
C TYR A 399 -27.71 36.60 24.41
N ILE A 400 -27.85 37.51 25.37
CA ILE A 400 -28.02 37.17 26.79
C ILE A 400 -29.32 36.41 27.02
N THR A 401 -30.45 36.88 26.46
CA THR A 401 -31.75 36.20 26.58
C THR A 401 -31.72 34.80 26.00
N LEU A 402 -31.17 34.61 24.79
CA LEU A 402 -31.04 33.27 24.20
C LEU A 402 -30.05 32.40 24.97
N THR A 403 -29.00 32.98 25.57
CA THR A 403 -28.09 32.24 26.46
C THR A 403 -28.81 31.77 27.73
N ASN A 404 -29.73 32.57 28.28
CA ASN A 404 -30.58 32.18 29.41
C ASN A 404 -31.61 31.10 29.03
N CYS A 405 -31.92 30.93 27.74
CA CYS A 405 -32.70 29.79 27.29
C CYS A 405 -31.88 28.49 27.32
N LEU A 406 -30.56 28.56 27.15
CA LEU A 406 -29.68 27.38 27.11
C LEU A 406 -29.09 27.00 28.48
N HIS A 407 -29.16 27.91 29.45
CA HIS A 407 -28.58 27.78 30.78
C HIS A 407 -29.54 28.27 31.84
N MET A 408 -29.64 27.55 32.96
CA MET A 408 -30.49 27.93 34.08
C MET A 408 -29.92 29.17 34.78
N LYS A 409 -30.63 30.30 34.64
CA LYS A 409 -30.31 31.57 35.31
C LYS A 409 -31.56 32.13 35.99
N LYS A 410 -31.39 33.23 36.76
CA LYS A 410 -32.47 33.88 37.52
C LYS A 410 -33.70 34.20 36.65
N ASP A 411 -33.48 34.65 35.42
CA ASP A 411 -34.56 35.07 34.52
C ASP A 411 -35.12 33.95 33.64
N THR A 412 -34.47 32.78 33.56
CA THR A 412 -34.83 31.69 32.62
C THR A 412 -36.29 31.27 32.71
N LYS A 413 -36.86 31.25 33.93
CA LYS A 413 -38.25 30.84 34.17
C LYS A 413 -39.28 31.90 33.75
N ASN A 414 -38.86 33.14 33.56
CA ASN A 414 -39.73 34.28 33.24
C ASN A 414 -39.74 34.62 31.74
N ILE A 415 -38.87 34.00 30.93
CA ILE A 415 -38.80 34.24 29.48
C ILE A 415 -40.09 33.76 28.81
N GLN A 416 -40.72 34.64 28.03
CA GLN A 416 -41.89 34.31 27.23
C GLN A 416 -41.48 33.87 25.82
N ILE A 417 -42.33 33.06 25.18
CA ILE A 417 -42.14 32.67 23.77
C ILE A 417 -42.10 33.92 22.87
N GLN A 418 -42.88 34.95 23.20
CA GLN A 418 -42.89 36.24 22.51
C GLN A 418 -41.50 36.92 22.51
N ASP A 419 -40.78 36.91 23.64
CA ASP A 419 -39.45 37.53 23.75
C ASP A 419 -38.46 36.88 22.76
N ILE A 420 -38.52 35.56 22.63
CA ILE A 420 -37.66 34.78 21.72
C ILE A 420 -38.11 35.00 20.26
N SER A 421 -39.41 35.08 20.01
CA SER A 421 -40.00 35.37 18.70
C SER A 421 -39.51 36.69 18.12
N GLU A 422 -39.48 37.74 18.95
CA GLU A 422 -38.98 39.06 18.57
C GLU A 422 -37.47 39.05 18.26
N ILE A 423 -36.70 38.27 19.00
CA ILE A 423 -35.27 38.07 18.71
C ILE A 423 -35.10 37.37 17.35
N PHE A 424 -35.89 36.34 17.05
CA PHE A 424 -35.84 35.66 15.76
C PHE A 424 -36.19 36.61 14.60
N ASP A 425 -37.20 37.47 14.78
CA ASP A 425 -37.57 38.49 13.80
C ASP A 425 -36.47 39.52 13.58
N SER A 426 -35.72 39.87 14.64
CA SER A 426 -34.59 40.80 14.53
C SER A 426 -33.44 40.25 13.68
N VAL A 427 -33.24 38.93 13.69
CA VAL A 427 -32.13 38.27 12.97
C VAL A 427 -32.52 37.83 11.56
N PHE A 428 -33.71 37.27 11.37
CA PHE A 428 -34.16 36.74 10.07
C PHE A 428 -35.09 37.70 9.31
N GLY A 429 -35.55 38.77 9.94
CA GLY A 429 -36.67 39.57 9.45
C GLY A 429 -38.01 38.86 9.64
N LYS A 430 -39.10 39.58 9.36
CA LYS A 430 -40.48 39.08 9.46
C LYS A 430 -40.89 38.10 8.34
N GLU A 431 -39.94 37.68 7.51
CA GLU A 431 -40.17 36.75 6.40
C GLU A 431 -40.12 35.28 6.86
N ARG A 432 -39.62 35.01 8.06
CA ARG A 432 -39.65 33.64 8.62
C ARG A 432 -41.08 33.20 8.84
N LYS A 433 -41.31 31.89 8.81
CA LYS A 433 -42.61 31.34 9.20
C LYS A 433 -42.72 31.32 10.73
N ASN A 434 -43.81 31.86 11.23
CA ASN A 434 -44.17 31.73 12.65
C ASN A 434 -44.67 30.31 12.92
N LYS A 435 -44.31 29.80 14.09
CA LYS A 435 -44.69 28.49 14.60
C LYS A 435 -45.98 28.64 15.40
N LYS A 436 -46.72 27.54 15.57
CA LYS A 436 -48.01 27.56 16.28
C LYS A 436 -47.86 27.97 17.73
N ILE A 437 -46.75 27.59 18.36
CA ILE A 437 -46.42 27.99 19.73
C ILE A 437 -46.33 29.51 19.91
N GLU A 438 -46.09 30.26 18.84
CA GLU A 438 -46.00 31.72 18.85
C GLU A 438 -47.38 32.40 18.76
N GLU A 439 -48.47 31.64 18.70
CA GLU A 439 -49.84 32.20 18.73
C GLU A 439 -50.29 32.61 20.14
N ASP A 440 -49.72 32.00 21.18
CA ASP A 440 -49.94 32.36 22.59
C ASP A 440 -48.74 33.13 23.16
N ASN A 441 -48.83 34.45 23.08
CA ASN A 441 -47.77 35.36 23.51
C ASN A 441 -47.47 35.28 25.01
N SER A 442 -48.35 34.65 25.82
CA SER A 442 -48.17 34.53 27.27
C SER A 442 -47.43 33.25 27.70
N LYS A 443 -47.20 32.31 26.78
CA LYS A 443 -46.61 31.01 27.10
C LYS A 443 -45.15 31.18 27.54
N LEU A 444 -44.81 30.58 28.68
CA LEU A 444 -43.45 30.59 29.22
C LEU A 444 -42.56 29.58 28.49
N TYR A 445 -41.38 30.03 28.07
CA TYR A 445 -40.37 29.21 27.39
C TYR A 445 -40.03 27.95 28.19
N PHE A 446 -39.79 28.11 29.50
CA PHE A 446 -39.31 27.05 30.37
C PHE A 446 -40.31 25.88 30.47
N GLN A 447 -41.61 26.17 30.58
CA GLN A 447 -42.63 25.12 30.58
C GLN A 447 -42.73 24.48 29.19
N ALA A 448 -42.76 25.31 28.15
CA ALA A 448 -42.98 24.85 26.80
C ALA A 448 -41.88 23.92 26.26
N ILE A 449 -40.60 24.17 26.60
CA ILE A 449 -39.52 23.27 26.18
C ILE A 449 -39.63 21.89 26.83
N TYR A 450 -40.10 21.81 28.09
CA TYR A 450 -40.35 20.52 28.71
C TYR A 450 -41.57 19.82 28.15
N ASP A 451 -42.65 20.54 27.88
CA ASP A 451 -43.83 19.93 27.24
C ASP A 451 -43.43 19.26 25.92
N ILE A 452 -42.66 19.94 25.07
CA ILE A 452 -42.17 19.35 23.81
C ILE A 452 -41.16 18.22 24.07
N ALA A 453 -40.27 18.34 25.06
CA ALA A 453 -39.35 17.26 25.39
C ALA A 453 -40.09 15.99 25.86
N GLU A 454 -41.19 16.13 26.60
CA GLU A 454 -42.07 15.02 26.98
C GLU A 454 -42.82 14.45 25.78
N GLU A 455 -43.33 15.30 24.87
CA GLU A 455 -43.95 14.83 23.63
C GLU A 455 -42.97 13.98 22.82
N ILE A 456 -41.73 14.43 22.65
CA ILE A 456 -40.65 13.68 21.97
C ILE A 456 -40.32 12.38 22.72
N TYR A 457 -40.31 12.41 24.06
CA TYR A 457 -40.03 11.22 24.87
C TYR A 457 -41.10 10.13 24.73
N ASN A 458 -42.36 10.54 24.63
CA ASN A 458 -43.50 9.63 24.58
C ASN A 458 -43.89 9.19 23.16
N ASP A 459 -43.28 9.77 22.12
CA ASP A 459 -43.49 9.39 20.72
C ASP A 459 -42.80 8.04 20.41
N LYS A 460 -43.62 6.99 20.25
CA LYS A 460 -43.14 5.63 19.94
C LYS A 460 -42.60 5.47 18.52
N ASP A 461 -42.96 6.37 17.61
CA ASP A 461 -42.50 6.37 16.23
C ASP A 461 -41.43 7.46 15.98
N CYS A 462 -40.83 7.97 17.06
CA CYS A 462 -39.86 9.05 16.99
C CYS A 462 -38.70 8.74 16.05
N ASN A 463 -38.37 9.70 15.19
CA ASN A 463 -37.25 9.57 14.28
C ASN A 463 -35.93 9.80 15.04
N HIS A 464 -35.20 8.71 15.31
CA HIS A 464 -33.90 8.74 16.00
C HIS A 464 -32.79 9.51 15.26
N ILE A 465 -32.96 9.77 13.97
CA ILE A 465 -32.00 10.54 13.17
C ILE A 465 -32.29 12.05 13.27
N GLU A 466 -33.50 12.44 13.67
CA GLU A 466 -33.94 13.82 13.63
C GLU A 466 -33.17 14.72 14.61
N LEU A 467 -32.39 15.65 14.06
CA LEU A 467 -31.49 16.55 14.80
C LEU A 467 -32.25 17.41 15.83
N GLN A 468 -33.44 17.87 15.48
CA GLN A 468 -34.29 18.72 16.31
C GLN A 468 -34.58 18.06 17.65
N ASN A 469 -34.94 16.78 17.61
CA ASN A 469 -35.30 16.03 18.81
C ASN A 469 -34.10 15.94 19.74
N LYS A 470 -32.91 15.68 19.18
CA LYS A 470 -31.66 15.61 19.96
C LYS A 470 -31.26 16.95 20.58
N ILE A 471 -31.41 18.05 19.82
CA ILE A 471 -31.11 19.40 20.30
C ILE A 471 -32.06 19.79 21.44
N ILE A 472 -33.37 19.60 21.26
CA ILE A 472 -34.40 19.94 22.26
C ILE A 472 -34.22 19.12 23.53
N LEU A 473 -34.04 17.80 23.42
CA LEU A 473 -33.79 16.94 24.57
C LEU A 473 -32.52 17.36 25.30
N SER A 474 -31.45 17.70 24.58
CA SER A 474 -30.21 18.17 25.19
C SER A 474 -30.43 19.46 25.98
N MET A 475 -31.14 20.43 25.40
CA MET A 475 -31.49 21.69 26.06
C MET A 475 -32.29 21.43 27.33
N ALA A 476 -33.34 20.61 27.27
CA ALA A 476 -34.17 20.25 28.41
C ALA A 476 -33.36 19.52 29.51
N ILE A 477 -32.53 18.53 29.14
CA ILE A 477 -31.68 17.79 30.07
C ILE A 477 -30.71 18.73 30.79
N ARG A 478 -30.08 19.65 30.06
CA ARG A 478 -29.16 20.63 30.65
C ARG A 478 -29.89 21.54 31.63
N LEU A 479 -31.02 22.12 31.22
CA LEU A 479 -31.80 23.02 32.08
C LEU A 479 -32.23 22.31 33.38
N LYS A 480 -32.67 21.05 33.29
CA LYS A 480 -33.00 20.23 34.48
C LYS A 480 -31.79 19.97 35.36
N ALA A 481 -30.68 19.54 34.77
CA ALA A 481 -29.46 19.25 35.52
C ALA A 481 -28.94 20.50 36.25
N GLU A 482 -28.96 21.66 35.58
CA GLU A 482 -28.55 22.93 36.18
C GLU A 482 -29.54 23.42 37.25
N GLU A 483 -30.85 23.33 37.02
CA GLU A 483 -31.88 23.62 38.04
C GLU A 483 -31.67 22.78 39.29
N TRP A 484 -31.46 21.48 39.11
CA TRP A 484 -31.27 20.54 40.22
C TRP A 484 -29.98 20.83 40.99
N MET A 485 -28.87 21.09 40.29
CA MET A 485 -27.60 21.45 40.94
C MET A 485 -27.70 22.78 41.69
N LEU A 486 -28.37 23.79 41.13
CA LEU A 486 -28.60 25.08 41.79
C LEU A 486 -29.48 24.94 43.04
N ASN A 487 -30.47 24.06 43.02
CA ASN A 487 -31.32 23.79 44.20
C ASN A 487 -30.57 23.08 45.33
N LYS A 488 -29.52 22.30 45.00
CA LYS A 488 -28.63 21.69 46.01
C LYS A 488 -27.63 22.68 46.58
N LEU A 489 -27.18 23.62 45.75
CA LEU A 489 -26.16 24.57 46.13
C LEU A 489 -26.69 25.61 47.13
N ASN A 490 -26.11 25.62 48.33
CA ASN A 490 -26.50 26.54 49.40
C ASN A 490 -25.89 27.96 49.29
N GLN A 491 -25.32 28.32 48.15
CA GLN A 491 -24.61 29.59 47.93
C GLN A 491 -24.99 30.21 46.59
N GLU A 492 -24.83 31.53 46.47
CA GLU A 492 -25.04 32.21 45.20
C GLU A 492 -23.98 31.76 44.18
N PHE A 493 -24.43 31.31 43.02
CA PHE A 493 -23.57 30.87 41.92
C PHE A 493 -23.60 31.86 40.78
N LYS A 494 -22.41 32.27 40.33
CA LYS A 494 -22.21 33.05 39.13
C LYS A 494 -21.05 32.45 38.36
N SER A 495 -21.30 32.10 37.11
CA SER A 495 -20.28 31.61 36.18
C SER A 495 -19.95 32.69 35.17
N GLU A 496 -18.67 32.78 34.82
CA GLU A 496 -18.20 33.64 33.71
C GLU A 496 -18.00 32.82 32.42
N LYS A 497 -17.66 31.52 32.52
CA LYS A 497 -17.45 30.62 31.38
C LYS A 497 -17.83 29.18 31.73
N ASN A 498 -18.25 28.36 30.75
CA ASN A 498 -18.49 26.92 30.95
C ASN A 498 -19.45 26.58 32.12
N GLN A 499 -20.57 27.31 32.22
CA GLN A 499 -21.51 27.29 33.35
C GLN A 499 -21.81 25.89 33.93
N THR A 500 -22.20 24.93 33.11
CA THR A 500 -22.58 23.59 33.58
C THR A 500 -21.42 22.86 34.28
N ARG A 501 -20.19 23.03 33.79
CA ARG A 501 -18.99 22.43 34.39
C ARG A 501 -18.63 23.10 35.70
N GLU A 502 -18.60 24.44 35.72
CA GLU A 502 -18.30 25.21 36.92
C GLU A 502 -19.34 24.94 38.02
N LEU A 503 -20.62 24.78 37.65
CA LEU A 503 -21.70 24.44 38.58
C LEU A 503 -21.53 23.03 39.14
N TYR A 504 -21.16 22.06 38.29
CA TYR A 504 -20.82 20.71 38.76
C TYR A 504 -19.65 20.73 39.74
N ASP A 505 -18.57 21.46 39.43
CA ASP A 505 -17.39 21.51 40.31
C ASP A 505 -17.70 22.19 41.66
N ALA A 506 -18.58 23.20 41.66
CA ALA A 506 -19.07 23.86 42.87
C ALA A 506 -19.97 22.95 43.73
N THR A 507 -20.82 22.14 43.11
CA THR A 507 -21.77 21.25 43.80
C THR A 507 -21.21 19.88 44.12
N LYS A 508 -20.07 19.48 43.51
CA LYS A 508 -19.51 18.12 43.53
C LYS A 508 -19.40 17.47 44.92
N LYS A 509 -19.16 18.27 45.97
CA LYS A 509 -19.03 17.79 47.36
C LYS A 509 -20.38 17.42 47.99
N GLU A 510 -21.47 17.99 47.50
CA GLU A 510 -22.84 17.78 47.98
C GLU A 510 -23.57 16.65 47.24
N LEU A 511 -22.95 16.11 46.17
CA LEU A 511 -23.52 15.07 45.32
C LEU A 511 -23.12 13.66 45.79
N SER A 512 -24.07 12.72 45.74
CA SER A 512 -23.80 11.29 45.85
C SER A 512 -23.03 10.79 44.62
N ASP A 513 -22.42 9.59 44.70
CA ASP A 513 -21.66 9.05 43.56
C ASP A 513 -22.54 8.73 42.35
N ASP A 514 -23.80 8.33 42.58
CA ASP A 514 -24.75 8.10 41.48
C ASP A 514 -25.20 9.42 40.84
N GLU A 515 -25.43 10.47 41.64
CA GLU A 515 -25.73 11.81 41.14
C GLU A 515 -24.56 12.37 40.31
N LYS A 516 -23.32 12.23 40.79
CA LYS A 516 -22.12 12.61 40.01
C LYS A 516 -22.07 11.90 38.66
N ARG A 517 -22.35 10.60 38.63
CA ARG A 517 -22.38 9.82 37.38
C ARG A 517 -23.45 10.35 36.41
N VAL A 518 -24.62 10.74 36.90
CA VAL A 518 -25.68 11.35 36.06
C VAL A 518 -25.21 12.68 35.48
N ILE A 519 -24.73 13.60 36.31
CA ILE A 519 -24.29 14.92 35.84
C ILE A 519 -23.07 14.82 34.91
N GLN A 520 -22.14 13.91 35.18
CA GLN A 520 -21.01 13.64 34.28
C GLN A 520 -21.48 13.16 32.89
N LYS A 521 -22.55 12.36 32.81
CA LYS A 521 -23.15 11.98 31.51
C LYS A 521 -23.76 13.19 30.80
N VAL A 522 -24.47 14.06 31.53
CA VAL A 522 -25.00 15.31 30.97
C VAL A 522 -23.89 16.19 30.39
N LEU A 523 -22.74 16.29 31.08
CA LEU A 523 -21.56 17.04 30.63
C LEU A 523 -20.86 16.42 29.42
N ILE A 524 -21.09 15.14 29.11
CA ILE A 524 -20.55 14.48 27.92
C ILE A 524 -21.49 14.70 26.72
N ILE A 525 -22.81 14.59 26.93
CA ILE A 525 -23.77 14.46 25.83
C ILE A 525 -24.32 15.82 25.36
N THR A 526 -24.54 16.77 26.27
CA THR A 526 -25.23 18.03 25.93
C THR A 526 -24.38 19.14 25.29
N PRO A 527 -23.05 19.28 25.54
CA PRO A 527 -22.25 20.37 24.98
C PRO A 527 -22.33 20.50 23.47
N GLU A 528 -22.16 19.39 22.76
CA GLU A 528 -22.08 19.35 21.30
C GLU A 528 -23.43 19.66 20.63
N ASN A 529 -24.54 19.40 21.31
CA ASN A 529 -25.89 19.60 20.78
C ASN A 529 -26.41 21.03 20.97
N ILE A 530 -25.86 21.77 21.93
CA ILE A 530 -26.38 23.09 22.35
C ILE A 530 -25.46 24.23 21.91
N HIS A 531 -24.15 24.01 21.94
CA HIS A 531 -23.17 24.95 21.39
C HIS A 531 -22.86 24.56 19.96
N ILE A 532 -23.86 24.70 19.09
CA ILE A 532 -23.78 24.33 17.69
C ILE A 532 -22.80 25.29 16.98
N ASN A 533 -21.50 25.06 17.13
CA ASN A 533 -20.54 25.68 16.23
C ASN A 533 -20.98 25.28 14.82
N SER A 534 -21.21 26.27 13.95
CA SER A 534 -21.89 26.16 12.64
C SER A 534 -21.33 25.12 11.66
N PHE A 535 -20.32 24.36 12.07
CA PHE A 535 -19.52 23.45 11.28
C PHE A 535 -19.70 21.95 11.58
N MET A 536 -20.24 21.52 12.73
CA MET A 536 -20.22 20.08 13.08
C MET A 536 -21.60 19.52 13.44
N PHE A 537 -22.30 18.94 12.46
CA PHE A 537 -23.55 18.19 12.68
C PHE A 537 -23.29 16.71 13.01
N GLU A 538 -22.12 16.19 12.67
CA GLU A 538 -21.73 14.79 12.84
C GLU A 538 -21.82 14.33 14.31
N PRO A 539 -21.30 15.07 15.32
CA PRO A 539 -21.42 14.63 16.71
C PRO A 539 -22.88 14.57 17.20
N ILE A 540 -23.73 15.48 16.73
CA ILE A 540 -25.17 15.49 17.03
C ILE A 540 -25.86 14.26 16.39
N LEU A 541 -25.47 13.88 15.18
CA LEU A 541 -26.00 12.68 14.52
C LEU A 541 -25.55 11.39 15.20
N ASP A 542 -24.32 11.34 15.72
CA ASP A 542 -23.77 10.15 16.36
C ASP A 542 -24.33 9.89 17.76
N ILE A 543 -24.84 10.93 18.44
CA ILE A 543 -25.48 10.76 19.74
C ILE A 543 -26.81 9.99 19.58
N SER A 544 -26.89 8.80 20.19
CA SER A 544 -28.14 8.03 20.24
C SER A 544 -29.24 8.77 21.00
N LEU A 545 -30.46 8.76 20.45
CA LEU A 545 -31.64 9.29 21.12
C LEU A 545 -31.93 8.54 22.44
N ASP A 546 -31.66 7.24 22.48
CA ASP A 546 -31.86 6.41 23.68
C ASP A 546 -30.99 6.86 24.84
N HIS A 547 -29.76 7.33 24.54
CA HIS A 547 -28.88 7.89 25.55
C HIS A 547 -29.43 9.20 26.12
N LEU A 548 -30.05 10.04 25.28
CA LEU A 548 -30.72 11.26 25.72
C LEU A 548 -31.97 10.93 26.55
N TYR A 549 -32.79 9.97 26.14
CA TYR A 549 -33.94 9.48 26.90
C TYR A 549 -33.55 8.97 28.28
N ALA A 550 -32.55 8.08 28.36
CA ALA A 550 -32.05 7.56 29.63
C ALA A 550 -31.43 8.65 30.53
N CYS A 551 -30.89 9.73 29.94
CA CYS A 551 -30.42 10.88 30.71
C CYS A 551 -31.57 11.74 31.20
N LEU A 552 -32.57 12.00 30.36
CA LEU A 552 -33.76 12.78 30.71
C LEU A 552 -34.48 12.16 31.92
N GLU A 553 -34.71 10.84 31.90
CA GLU A 553 -35.32 10.14 33.05
C GLU A 553 -34.55 10.33 34.36
N LYS A 554 -33.21 10.35 34.28
CA LYS A 554 -32.35 10.48 35.47
C LYS A 554 -32.25 11.89 36.01
N VAL A 555 -32.54 12.91 35.20
CA VAL A 555 -32.55 14.32 35.63
C VAL A 555 -33.94 14.82 36.00
N LYS A 556 -35.00 14.01 35.81
CA LYS A 556 -36.36 14.28 36.32
C LYS A 556 -36.50 14.12 37.84
N ILE A 557 -35.44 13.69 38.53
CA ILE A 557 -35.42 13.38 39.98
C ILE A 557 -35.56 14.64 40.84
#